data_AF-A0A7X5WU91-F1
#
_entry.id   AF-A0A7X5WU91-F1
#
_cell.length_a   1.000
_cell.length_b   1.000
_cell.length_c   1.000
_cell.angle_alpha   90.00
_cell.angle_beta   90.00
_cell.angle_gamma   90.00
#
_symmetry.space_group_name_H-M   'P 1'
#
loop_
_entity.id
_entity.type
_entity.pdbx_description
1 polymer ?
#
loop_
_entity_poly.entity_id
_entity_poly.type
_entity_poly.pdbx_seq_one_letter_code
_entity_poly.pdbx_strand_id
1 'polypeptide(L)'
;MSDIDDLIEQLATRLAAHLVDPPSDEEPVIRYAEPDEIRADFDRSVGLGLSDEEPAHPTSLVAAATDSVMRWSVQTSHPRFVNQNFAGADPVAVAGDWLGAALNTTGATYEAAPVFTLMERTVIDKLAALAGFPRVRDDGDPVPGLFTPGGSTATLYALHLARHRRDPDLTR
;
A
#
# COMPACT_ATOMS: atom_id res chain seq x y z
N MET A 1 -6.52 -10.13 27.50
CA MET A 1 -6.45 -9.23 26.33
C MET A 1 -7.82 -8.65 26.08
N SER A 2 -7.90 -7.46 25.48
CA SER A 2 -9.17 -6.96 24.95
C SER A 2 -9.54 -7.74 23.68
N ASP A 3 -10.83 -7.74 23.33
CA ASP A 3 -11.35 -8.38 22.10
C ASP A 3 -10.63 -7.86 20.82
N ILE A 4 -10.17 -6.61 20.87
CA ILE A 4 -9.40 -5.97 19.80
C ILE A 4 -7.95 -6.48 19.75
N ASP A 5 -7.32 -6.71 20.90
CA ASP A 5 -5.95 -7.24 20.93
C ASP A 5 -5.90 -8.64 20.32
N ASP A 6 -6.89 -9.48 20.67
CA ASP A 6 -7.04 -10.84 20.13
C ASP A 6 -7.24 -10.80 18.61
N LEU A 7 -8.07 -9.88 18.11
CA LEU A 7 -8.26 -9.67 16.67
C LEU A 7 -6.95 -9.28 15.98
N ILE A 8 -6.22 -8.31 16.51
CA ILE A 8 -4.96 -7.84 15.91
C ILE A 8 -3.95 -8.97 15.85
N GLU A 9 -3.78 -9.74 16.93
CA GLU A 9 -2.85 -10.88 16.98
C GLU A 9 -3.25 -11.97 15.97
N GLN A 10 -4.53 -12.30 15.90
CA GLN A 10 -5.06 -13.28 14.95
C GLN A 10 -4.80 -12.86 13.50
N LEU A 11 -5.13 -11.61 13.14
CA LEU A 11 -4.94 -11.11 11.79
C LEU A 11 -3.46 -11.01 11.44
N ALA A 12 -2.62 -10.47 12.33
CA ALA A 12 -1.18 -10.36 12.11
C ALA A 12 -0.55 -11.74 11.88
N THR A 13 -0.88 -12.73 12.72
CA THR A 13 -0.38 -14.10 12.58
C THR A 13 -0.78 -14.70 11.23
N ARG A 14 -2.05 -14.54 10.84
CA ARG A 14 -2.57 -15.10 9.59
C ARG A 14 -1.95 -14.44 8.35
N LEU A 15 -1.86 -13.12 8.34
CA LEU A 15 -1.30 -12.36 7.23
C LEU A 15 0.21 -12.60 7.12
N ALA A 16 0.93 -12.68 8.25
CA ALA A 16 2.34 -13.05 8.26
C ALA A 16 2.56 -14.44 7.65
N ALA A 17 1.74 -15.43 8.02
CA ALA A 17 1.81 -16.78 7.46
C ALA A 17 1.64 -16.75 5.93
N HIS A 18 0.65 -16.00 5.42
CA HIS A 18 0.43 -15.86 3.98
C HIS A 18 1.59 -15.19 3.22
N LEU A 19 2.32 -14.28 3.87
CA LEU A 19 3.48 -13.60 3.26
C LEU A 19 4.71 -14.52 3.17
N VAL A 20 4.95 -15.34 4.21
CA VAL A 20 6.13 -16.22 4.27
C VAL A 20 5.93 -17.55 3.56
N ASP A 21 4.68 -18.01 3.48
CA ASP A 21 4.28 -19.25 2.81
C ASP A 21 3.09 -18.95 1.87
N PRO A 22 3.34 -18.25 0.74
CA PRO A 22 2.28 -17.91 -0.20
C PRO A 22 1.72 -19.17 -0.88
N PRO A 23 0.48 -19.11 -1.42
CA PRO A 23 -0.17 -20.26 -2.05
C PRO A 23 0.71 -20.96 -3.08
N SER A 24 0.73 -22.28 -3.01
CA SER A 24 1.50 -23.12 -3.92
C SER A 24 0.98 -23.02 -5.35
N ASP A 25 1.75 -23.57 -6.28
CA ASP A 25 1.37 -23.68 -7.68
C ASP A 25 0.24 -24.70 -7.94
N GLU A 26 -0.29 -25.36 -6.91
CA GLU A 26 -1.50 -26.18 -6.97
C GLU A 26 -2.78 -25.36 -6.74
N GLU A 27 -2.68 -24.18 -6.11
CA GLU A 27 -3.79 -23.27 -5.91
C GLU A 27 -4.07 -22.39 -7.15
N PRO A 28 -5.33 -21.97 -7.37
CA PRO A 28 -5.66 -21.06 -8.46
C PRO A 28 -5.15 -19.64 -8.19
N VAL A 29 -4.65 -18.97 -9.23
CA VAL A 29 -4.27 -17.52 -9.19
C VAL A 29 -5.44 -16.65 -8.72
N ILE A 30 -6.67 -17.03 -9.08
CA ILE A 30 -7.90 -16.40 -8.60
C ILE A 30 -8.97 -17.47 -8.53
N ARG A 31 -9.75 -17.48 -7.46
CA ARG A 31 -11.02 -18.22 -7.40
C ARG A 31 -12.07 -17.33 -8.05
N TYR A 32 -12.25 -17.47 -9.36
CA TYR A 32 -13.26 -16.68 -10.09
C TYR A 32 -14.64 -16.92 -9.48
N ALA A 33 -15.37 -15.83 -9.23
CA ALA A 33 -16.73 -15.81 -8.75
C ALA A 33 -17.44 -14.56 -9.25
N GLU A 34 -18.73 -14.67 -9.51
CA GLU A 34 -19.58 -13.54 -9.84
C GLU A 34 -19.79 -12.64 -8.60
N PRO A 35 -20.06 -11.34 -8.76
CA PRO A 35 -20.21 -10.41 -7.64
C PRO A 35 -21.23 -10.86 -6.57
N ASP A 36 -22.31 -11.51 -6.98
CA ASP A 36 -23.36 -11.97 -6.06
C ASP A 36 -22.94 -13.19 -5.24
N GLU A 37 -22.05 -14.03 -5.77
CA GLU A 37 -21.48 -15.16 -5.03
C GLU A 37 -20.55 -14.66 -3.93
N ILE A 38 -19.76 -13.62 -4.21
CA ILE A 38 -18.89 -12.97 -3.23
C ILE A 38 -19.73 -12.30 -2.14
N ARG A 39 -20.77 -11.52 -2.52
CA ARG A 39 -21.69 -10.90 -1.54
C ARG A 39 -22.33 -11.92 -0.62
N ALA A 40 -22.86 -13.01 -1.18
CA ALA A 40 -23.50 -14.07 -0.40
C ALA A 40 -22.54 -14.80 0.56
N ASP A 41 -21.23 -14.78 0.29
CA ASP A 41 -20.21 -15.27 1.22
C ASP A 41 -19.95 -14.27 2.36
N PHE A 42 -19.81 -12.99 2.03
CA PHE A 42 -19.64 -11.91 3.02
C PHE A 42 -20.85 -11.78 3.97
N ASP A 43 -22.08 -12.00 3.47
CA ASP A 43 -23.32 -11.97 4.28
C ASP A 43 -23.33 -13.02 5.41
N ARG A 44 -22.42 -14.00 5.38
CA ARG A 44 -22.21 -14.97 6.48
C ARG A 44 -21.31 -14.43 7.60
N SER A 45 -20.73 -13.25 7.43
CA SER A 45 -19.81 -12.58 8.35
C SER A 45 -20.30 -11.16 8.68
N VAL A 46 -19.59 -10.10 8.24
CA VAL A 46 -19.98 -8.70 8.44
C VAL A 46 -20.84 -8.14 7.29
N GLY A 47 -21.05 -8.89 6.21
CA GLY A 47 -21.69 -8.38 4.99
C GLY A 47 -20.87 -7.30 4.28
N LEU A 48 -21.39 -6.81 3.15
CA LEU A 48 -20.83 -5.64 2.44
C LEU A 48 -21.78 -4.43 2.45
N GLY A 49 -23.00 -4.61 2.98
CA GLY A 49 -23.97 -3.54 3.13
C GLY A 49 -23.57 -2.58 4.24
N LEU A 50 -23.80 -1.28 4.03
CA LEU A 50 -23.65 -0.26 5.06
C LEU A 50 -25.02 0.39 5.29
N SER A 51 -25.43 0.51 6.54
CA SER A 51 -26.67 1.18 6.94
C SER A 51 -26.41 2.14 8.10
N ASP A 52 -27.17 3.24 8.17
CA ASP A 52 -27.01 4.26 9.22
C ASP A 52 -27.30 3.71 10.64
N GLU A 53 -28.04 2.60 10.71
CA GLU A 53 -28.49 1.96 11.95
C GLU A 53 -27.80 0.61 12.22
N GLU A 54 -26.75 0.26 11.46
CA GLU A 54 -26.07 -1.03 11.62
C GLU A 54 -25.28 -1.07 12.94
N PRO A 55 -25.51 -2.05 13.82
CA PRO A 55 -24.70 -2.20 15.02
C PRO A 55 -23.28 -2.65 14.68
N ALA A 56 -22.32 -2.30 15.54
CA ALA A 56 -20.96 -2.82 15.40
C ALA A 56 -20.95 -4.35 15.48
N HIS A 57 -20.28 -4.99 14.51
CA HIS A 57 -20.10 -6.44 14.52
C HIS A 57 -19.05 -6.88 15.55
N PRO A 58 -19.19 -8.08 16.13
CA PRO A 58 -18.12 -8.71 16.90
C PRO A 58 -16.84 -8.87 16.06
N THR A 59 -15.69 -8.76 16.71
CA THR A 59 -14.36 -8.96 16.11
C THR A 59 -14.23 -10.33 15.41
N SER A 60 -14.91 -11.36 15.92
CA SER A 60 -14.93 -12.70 15.32
C SER A 60 -15.55 -12.71 13.92
N LEU A 61 -16.55 -11.87 13.65
CA LEU A 61 -17.11 -11.72 12.32
C LEU A 61 -16.15 -10.93 11.40
N VAL A 62 -15.41 -9.95 11.94
CA VAL A 62 -14.36 -9.23 11.19
C VAL A 62 -13.23 -10.19 10.78
N ALA A 63 -12.82 -11.09 11.68
CA ALA A 63 -11.86 -12.14 11.36
C ALA A 63 -12.38 -13.08 10.26
N ALA A 64 -13.65 -13.52 10.34
CA ALA A 64 -14.28 -14.32 9.28
C ALA A 64 -14.39 -13.58 7.94
N ALA A 65 -14.62 -12.26 7.96
CA ALA A 65 -14.62 -11.43 6.77
C ALA A 65 -13.23 -11.34 6.14
N THR A 66 -12.16 -11.33 6.95
CA THR A 66 -10.78 -11.37 6.44
C THR A 66 -10.51 -12.65 5.65
N ASP A 67 -11.04 -13.80 6.09
CA ASP A 67 -10.92 -15.07 5.37
C ASP A 67 -11.62 -14.99 4.00
N SER A 68 -12.77 -14.33 3.94
CA SER A 68 -13.51 -14.08 2.70
C SER A 68 -12.72 -13.16 1.75
N VAL A 69 -12.12 -12.07 2.29
CA VAL A 69 -11.23 -11.19 1.52
C VAL A 69 -10.07 -11.98 0.92
N MET A 70 -9.35 -12.77 1.72
CA MET A 70 -8.21 -13.56 1.25
C MET A 70 -8.61 -14.63 0.22
N ARG A 71 -9.78 -15.26 0.41
CA ARG A 71 -10.28 -16.33 -0.47
C ARG A 71 -10.57 -15.84 -1.89
N TRP A 72 -11.24 -14.70 -1.99
CA TRP A 72 -11.75 -14.15 -3.26
C TRP A 72 -10.81 -13.15 -3.92
N SER A 73 -9.79 -12.67 -3.21
CA SER A 73 -8.76 -11.81 -3.79
C SER A 73 -7.85 -12.59 -4.74
N VAL A 74 -7.34 -11.87 -5.74
CA VAL A 74 -6.31 -12.38 -6.65
C VAL A 74 -5.03 -12.65 -5.88
N GLN A 75 -4.44 -13.84 -6.08
CA GLN A 75 -3.16 -14.24 -5.53
C GLN A 75 -2.03 -13.64 -6.37
N THR A 76 -1.65 -12.39 -6.08
CA THR A 76 -0.61 -11.70 -6.85
C THR A 76 0.78 -12.29 -6.64
N SER A 77 1.01 -12.99 -5.52
CA SER A 77 2.22 -13.75 -5.20
C SER A 77 2.33 -15.08 -5.92
N HIS A 78 1.25 -15.55 -6.56
CA HIS A 78 1.26 -16.83 -7.26
C HIS A 78 2.25 -16.77 -8.45
N PRO A 79 3.11 -17.78 -8.67
CA PRO A 79 4.19 -17.74 -9.67
C PRO A 79 3.72 -17.58 -11.13
N ARG A 80 2.47 -17.97 -11.41
CA ARG A 80 1.80 -17.80 -12.71
C ARG A 80 0.96 -16.52 -12.83
N PHE A 81 1.00 -15.61 -11.85
CA PHE A 81 0.35 -14.30 -11.96
C PHE A 81 1.19 -13.37 -12.86
N VAL A 82 0.67 -13.06 -14.05
CA VAL A 82 1.37 -12.24 -15.07
C VAL A 82 0.48 -11.12 -15.64
N ASN A 83 -0.53 -10.72 -14.88
CA ASN A 83 -1.56 -9.78 -15.36
C ASN A 83 -1.15 -8.30 -15.23
N GLN A 84 -0.17 -7.98 -14.39
CA GLN A 84 0.19 -6.61 -14.03
C GLN A 84 1.70 -6.38 -14.11
N ASN A 85 2.12 -5.13 -14.09
CA ASN A 85 3.53 -4.72 -14.02
C ASN A 85 4.14 -4.88 -12.61
N PHE A 86 3.49 -5.66 -11.74
CA PHE A 86 3.94 -6.05 -10.41
C PHE A 86 3.46 -7.47 -10.14
N ALA A 87 4.14 -8.18 -9.25
CA ALA A 87 3.75 -9.50 -8.77
C ALA A 87 4.34 -9.73 -7.38
N GLY A 88 3.57 -10.39 -6.52
CA GLY A 88 3.90 -10.64 -5.12
C GLY A 88 4.06 -9.39 -4.28
N ALA A 89 4.14 -9.62 -2.97
CA ALA A 89 4.53 -8.62 -2.01
C ALA A 89 5.84 -9.09 -1.36
N ASP A 90 6.84 -8.21 -1.34
CA ASP A 90 8.08 -8.49 -0.61
C ASP A 90 7.80 -8.44 0.91
N PRO A 91 8.11 -9.50 1.70
CA PRO A 91 7.78 -9.54 3.11
C PRO A 91 8.38 -8.40 3.94
N VAL A 92 9.58 -7.91 3.58
CA VAL A 92 10.23 -6.80 4.27
C VAL A 92 9.51 -5.48 3.95
N ALA A 93 9.11 -5.29 2.69
CA ALA A 93 8.31 -4.13 2.30
C ALA A 93 6.97 -4.08 3.06
N VAL A 94 6.26 -5.20 3.16
CA VAL A 94 4.97 -5.27 3.89
C VAL A 94 5.14 -4.99 5.39
N ALA A 95 6.23 -5.46 6.01
CA ALA A 95 6.52 -5.09 7.40
C ALA A 95 6.74 -3.57 7.57
N GLY A 96 7.35 -2.92 6.56
CA GLY A 96 7.45 -1.46 6.49
C GLY A 96 6.09 -0.77 6.36
N ASP A 97 5.20 -1.31 5.53
CA ASP A 97 3.82 -0.80 5.37
C ASP A 97 3.02 -0.93 6.68
N TRP A 98 3.15 -2.05 7.40
CA TRP A 98 2.53 -2.23 8.71
C TRP A 98 3.04 -1.21 9.74
N LEU A 99 4.35 -0.95 9.76
CA LEU A 99 4.93 0.09 10.60
C LEU A 99 4.37 1.48 10.26
N GLY A 100 4.27 1.80 8.97
CA GLY A 100 3.70 3.06 8.49
C GLY A 100 2.24 3.23 8.92
N ALA A 101 1.43 2.20 8.72
CA ALA A 101 0.02 2.18 9.11
C ALA A 101 -0.17 2.30 10.62
N ALA A 102 0.65 1.61 11.42
CA ALA A 102 0.59 1.66 12.88
C ALA A 102 0.96 3.05 13.45
N LEU A 103 1.90 3.76 12.80
CA LEU A 103 2.33 5.09 13.24
C LEU A 103 1.46 6.24 12.72
N ASN A 104 0.71 6.02 11.63
CA ASN A 104 -0.32 6.92 11.10
C ASN A 104 0.06 8.41 11.09
N THR A 105 1.25 8.73 10.56
CA THR A 105 1.73 10.12 10.43
C THR A 105 1.62 10.64 8.99
N THR A 106 2.02 11.89 8.76
CA THR A 106 2.00 12.57 7.46
C THR A 106 3.40 12.97 7.00
N GLY A 107 3.71 12.76 5.71
CA GLY A 107 4.94 13.22 5.07
C GLY A 107 4.99 14.73 4.79
N ALA A 108 4.07 15.53 5.34
CA ALA A 108 3.94 16.96 5.03
C ALA A 108 5.05 17.84 5.62
N THR A 109 5.55 17.52 6.82
CA THR A 109 6.59 18.31 7.49
C THR A 109 7.56 17.43 8.27
N TYR A 110 8.77 17.95 8.47
CA TYR A 110 9.78 17.28 9.30
C TYR A 110 9.33 17.13 10.77
N GLU A 111 8.57 18.09 11.29
CA GLU A 111 8.04 18.03 12.66
C GLU A 111 7.09 16.84 12.85
N ALA A 112 6.24 16.56 11.87
CA ALA A 112 5.27 15.46 11.95
C ALA A 112 5.90 14.09 11.69
N ALA A 113 6.89 14.01 10.79
CA ALA A 113 7.46 12.73 10.35
C ALA A 113 8.99 12.77 10.18
N PRO A 114 9.77 13.11 11.22
CA PRO A 114 11.21 13.39 11.08
C PRO A 114 12.00 12.21 10.52
N VAL A 115 11.69 11.00 10.99
CA VAL A 115 12.38 9.78 10.53
C VAL A 115 12.01 9.47 9.07
N PHE A 116 10.72 9.52 8.72
CA PHE A 116 10.28 9.23 7.36
C PHE A 116 10.75 10.26 6.35
N THR A 117 10.86 11.55 6.73
CA THR A 117 11.46 12.59 5.89
C THR A 117 12.92 12.28 5.57
N LEU A 118 13.72 11.85 6.56
CA LEU A 118 15.12 11.48 6.34
C LEU A 118 15.25 10.20 5.50
N MET A 119 14.35 9.23 5.68
CA MET A 119 14.31 8.01 4.88
C MET A 119 13.97 8.31 3.42
N GLU A 120 12.90 9.08 3.17
CA GLU A 120 12.52 9.52 1.82
C GLU A 120 13.68 10.23 1.12
N ARG A 121 14.33 11.18 1.82
CA ARG A 121 15.52 11.87 1.32
C ARG A 121 16.62 10.89 0.90
N THR A 122 16.94 9.94 1.75
CA THR A 122 17.98 8.94 1.51
C THR A 122 17.68 8.09 0.28
N VAL A 123 16.42 7.68 0.10
CA VAL A 123 16.01 6.87 -1.06
C VAL A 123 16.05 7.71 -2.35
N ILE A 124 15.55 8.95 -2.31
CA ILE A 124 15.60 9.86 -3.46
C ILE A 124 17.06 10.10 -3.89
N ASP A 125 17.97 10.34 -2.94
CA ASP A 125 19.39 10.53 -3.23
C ASP A 125 20.01 9.31 -3.90
N LYS A 126 19.64 8.11 -3.44
CA LYS A 126 20.08 6.85 -4.06
C LYS A 126 19.54 6.69 -5.48
N LEU A 127 18.25 6.95 -5.69
CA LEU A 127 17.60 6.83 -7.00
C LEU A 127 18.13 7.87 -7.99
N ALA A 128 18.33 9.11 -7.57
CA ALA A 128 18.91 10.18 -8.37
C ALA A 128 20.32 9.80 -8.84
N ALA A 129 21.15 9.27 -7.94
CA ALA A 129 22.50 8.80 -8.29
C ALA A 129 22.47 7.63 -9.29
N LEU A 130 21.52 6.69 -9.17
CA LEU A 130 21.35 5.59 -10.13
C LEU A 130 20.91 6.10 -11.51
N ALA A 131 20.10 7.15 -11.56
CA ALA A 131 19.67 7.81 -12.80
C ALA A 131 20.75 8.75 -13.40
N GLY A 132 21.93 8.86 -12.77
CA GLY A 132 23.05 9.68 -13.26
C GLY A 132 22.96 11.17 -12.91
N PHE A 133 22.07 11.58 -12.02
CA PHE A 133 22.05 12.94 -11.49
C PHE A 133 23.24 13.18 -10.56
N PRO A 134 23.74 14.43 -10.47
CA PRO A 134 24.76 14.78 -9.50
C PRO A 134 24.22 14.56 -8.07
N ARG A 135 25.08 14.21 -7.12
CA ARG A 135 24.64 13.99 -5.71
C ARG A 135 24.29 15.30 -5.01
N VAL A 136 24.90 16.39 -5.45
CA VAL A 136 24.75 17.72 -4.91
C VAL A 136 24.65 18.68 -6.08
N ARG A 137 23.80 19.69 -5.98
CA ARG A 137 23.67 20.77 -6.94
C ARG A 137 24.84 21.75 -6.81
N ASP A 138 24.97 22.66 -7.78
CA ASP A 138 26.05 23.66 -7.80
C ASP A 138 26.01 24.63 -6.60
N ASP A 139 24.82 24.79 -5.99
CA ASP A 139 24.57 25.61 -4.80
C ASP A 139 24.89 24.90 -3.47
N GLY A 140 25.32 23.62 -3.53
CA GLY A 140 25.61 22.81 -2.34
C GLY A 140 24.40 22.08 -1.77
N ASP A 141 23.19 22.33 -2.29
CA ASP A 141 21.96 21.65 -1.86
C ASP A 141 21.82 20.29 -2.53
N PRO A 142 21.15 19.33 -1.87
CA PRO A 142 21.00 18.00 -2.42
C PRO A 142 19.88 18.01 -3.49
N VAL A 143 19.88 17.07 -4.44
CA VAL A 143 18.95 17.10 -5.60
C VAL A 143 17.48 17.03 -5.15
N PRO A 144 16.58 17.94 -5.58
CA PRO A 144 15.19 17.91 -5.15
C PRO A 144 14.47 16.68 -5.70
N GLY A 145 13.48 16.21 -4.95
CA GLY A 145 12.60 15.11 -5.32
C GLY A 145 11.55 14.89 -4.24
N LEU A 146 10.51 14.12 -4.57
CA LEU A 146 9.46 13.68 -3.65
C LEU A 146 8.83 12.39 -4.17
N PHE A 147 8.36 11.51 -3.29
CA PHE A 147 7.48 10.42 -3.72
C PHE A 147 6.08 10.94 -4.04
N THR A 148 5.45 10.35 -5.05
CA THR A 148 4.08 10.68 -5.47
C THR A 148 3.19 9.45 -5.43
N PRO A 149 1.86 9.62 -5.30
CA PRO A 149 0.91 8.51 -5.40
C PRO A 149 0.78 8.04 -6.86
N GLY A 150 1.79 7.29 -7.32
CA GLY A 150 1.85 6.69 -8.64
C GLY A 150 2.55 7.53 -9.71
N GLY A 151 3.08 6.84 -10.73
CA GLY A 151 3.88 7.45 -11.81
C GLY A 151 3.12 8.46 -12.68
N SER A 152 1.79 8.33 -12.79
CA SER A 152 0.96 9.33 -13.48
C SER A 152 1.05 10.70 -12.80
N THR A 153 0.98 10.71 -11.46
CA THR A 153 1.12 11.94 -10.67
C THR A 153 2.55 12.49 -10.79
N ALA A 154 3.58 11.65 -10.72
CA ALA A 154 4.97 12.06 -10.98
C ALA A 154 5.13 12.75 -12.34
N THR A 155 4.50 12.20 -13.38
CA THR A 155 4.54 12.77 -14.74
C THR A 155 3.86 14.14 -14.80
N LEU A 156 2.73 14.30 -14.11
CA LEU A 156 2.05 15.60 -14.01
C LEU A 156 2.92 16.63 -13.27
N TYR A 157 3.56 16.25 -12.16
CA TYR A 157 4.52 17.12 -11.49
C TYR A 157 5.66 17.55 -12.43
N ALA A 158 6.24 16.62 -13.19
CA ALA A 158 7.31 16.92 -14.14
C ALA A 158 6.84 17.92 -15.22
N LEU A 159 5.65 17.72 -15.78
CA LEU A 159 5.07 18.64 -16.76
C LEU A 159 4.79 20.02 -16.16
N HIS A 160 4.24 20.08 -14.94
CA HIS A 160 3.98 21.34 -14.25
C HIS A 160 5.27 22.10 -13.93
N LEU A 161 6.32 21.40 -13.47
CA LEU A 161 7.62 22.00 -13.21
C LEU A 161 8.29 22.50 -14.49
N ALA A 162 8.22 21.73 -15.59
CA ALA A 162 8.76 22.14 -16.88
C ALA A 162 8.03 23.38 -17.44
N ARG A 163 6.69 23.40 -17.33
CA ARG A 163 5.87 24.56 -17.69
C ARG A 163 6.26 25.78 -16.87
N HIS A 164 6.28 25.66 -15.54
CA HIS A 164 6.63 26.76 -14.65
C HIS A 164 8.06 27.28 -14.88
N ARG A 165 9.02 26.39 -15.18
CA ARG A 165 10.37 26.78 -15.56
C ARG A 165 10.41 27.58 -16.87
N ARG A 166 9.54 27.26 -17.82
CA ARG A 166 9.49 27.90 -19.15
C ARG A 166 8.75 29.24 -19.13
N ASP A 167 7.68 29.32 -18.34
CA ASP A 167 6.82 30.49 -18.18
C ASP A 167 6.19 30.47 -16.77
N PRO A 168 6.82 31.15 -15.78
CA PRO A 168 6.36 31.13 -14.40
C PRO A 168 5.08 31.92 -14.17
N ASP A 169 4.75 32.87 -15.06
CA ASP A 169 3.57 33.73 -14.96
C ASP A 169 2.30 33.07 -15.56
N LEU A 170 2.47 31.93 -16.23
CA LEU A 170 1.37 31.13 -16.77
C LEU A 170 0.59 30.45 -15.63
N THR A 171 -0.47 31.14 -15.19
CA THR A 171 -1.31 30.76 -14.04
C THR A 171 -2.53 29.91 -14.41
N ARG A 172 -2.81 29.70 -15.70
CA ARG A 172 -3.92 28.86 -16.20
C ARG A 172 -3.51 28.10 -17.44
#